data_AF-A0A1G2R6X8-F1
#
_entry.id   AF-A0A1G2R6X8-F1
#
_cell.length_a   1.000
_cell.length_b   1.000
_cell.length_c   1.000
_cell.angle_alpha   90.00
_cell.angle_beta   90.00
_cell.angle_gamma   90.00
#
_symmetry.space_group_name_H-M   'P 1'
#
loop_
_entity.id
_entity.type
_entity.pdbx_description
1 polymer ?
#
loop_
_entity_poly.entity_id
_entity_poly.type
_entity_poly.pdbx_seq_one_letter_code
_entity_poly.pdbx_strand_id
1 'polypeptide(L)'
;MKRHNPQSGFAVLYATMLILGITLAMVGPLSLLSLSSQKMTRKAAASNQALFAAESGIEDATYRIKNLLPYSSNYTISVGDSQASLQVTSNGNQRTVTVEGAKENATRKLQLDLEISTITPQFFFGAQVGEGGLKMEENSRIEGIGGTVGNVYTNGPVEGDNNATITGDAVVAPGVSPSSLEDVVVEGTAKADSIKKSEICGDAYYQTIDGSSTNFLNNPSAICPSPVTPGTGFGGQASPPSQPMPISQEDIDQWKADAAAGGTIAGNCGDSGAAECVIGDNDTLLLGPKKVTGSLTLTKKQTLVVTGTLHLQGFLSMDSGSGATIKCSPSYGQNSCAVITDGWVHVKNNSMFQGSGTAGSYILILSTLQNCRGGNQQPECTHHNAAIDIHNNATGAVFYTRDSLANIHNGVTVTEITAYQLSIDNNSTIQYEQGLANAQFSSGPGAGFEVTSWKEIE
;
A
#
# COMPACT_ATOMS: atom_id res chain seq x y z
N MET A 1 -98.13 -11.07 -62.39
CA MET A 1 -96.98 -11.96 -62.10
C MET A 1 -95.68 -11.16 -62.18
N LYS A 2 -95.09 -10.76 -61.05
CA LYS A 2 -93.68 -10.35 -61.00
C LYS A 2 -92.86 -11.62 -60.78
N ARG A 3 -92.09 -12.06 -61.77
CA ARG A 3 -91.13 -13.17 -61.60
C ARG A 3 -90.08 -12.71 -60.60
N HIS A 4 -90.07 -13.29 -59.41
CA HIS A 4 -88.93 -13.18 -58.50
C HIS A 4 -87.75 -13.86 -59.16
N ASN A 5 -86.67 -13.12 -59.40
CA ASN A 5 -85.46 -13.65 -60.02
C ASN A 5 -84.62 -14.32 -58.92
N PRO A 6 -84.56 -15.67 -58.83
CA PRO A 6 -83.91 -16.37 -57.71
C PRO A 6 -82.38 -16.18 -57.67
N GLN A 7 -81.81 -15.50 -58.67
CA GLN A 7 -80.38 -15.20 -58.78
C GLN A 7 -79.92 -14.05 -57.87
N SER A 8 -80.80 -13.15 -57.43
CA SER A 8 -80.42 -12.04 -56.54
C SER A 8 -80.11 -12.51 -55.11
N GLY A 9 -80.82 -13.52 -54.61
CA GLY A 9 -80.55 -14.11 -53.29
C GLY A 9 -79.23 -14.87 -53.23
N PHE A 10 -78.92 -15.67 -54.27
CA PHE A 10 -77.64 -16.38 -54.39
C PHE A 10 -76.46 -15.43 -54.56
N ALA A 11 -76.60 -14.37 -55.37
CA ALA A 11 -75.55 -13.37 -55.56
C ALA A 11 -75.22 -12.62 -54.25
N VAL A 12 -76.23 -12.29 -53.44
CA VAL A 12 -76.03 -11.66 -52.13
C VAL A 12 -75.36 -12.62 -51.15
N LEU A 13 -75.77 -13.90 -51.12
CA LEU A 13 -75.21 -14.91 -50.21
C LEU A 13 -73.76 -15.29 -50.58
N TYR A 14 -73.45 -15.35 -51.89
CA TYR A 14 -72.10 -15.53 -52.38
C TYR A 14 -71.22 -14.33 -52.06
N ALA A 15 -71.70 -13.11 -52.31
CA ALA A 15 -70.97 -11.89 -51.99
C ALA A 15 -70.70 -11.77 -50.48
N THR A 16 -71.66 -12.10 -49.61
CA THR A 16 -71.46 -12.08 -48.16
C THR A 16 -70.48 -13.15 -47.70
N MET A 17 -70.54 -14.37 -48.23
CA MET A 17 -69.56 -15.41 -47.92
C MET A 17 -68.15 -15.04 -48.40
N LEU A 18 -68.03 -14.39 -49.56
CA LEU A 18 -66.75 -13.96 -50.11
C LEU A 18 -66.17 -12.80 -49.31
N ILE A 19 -66.99 -11.82 -48.92
CA ILE A 19 -66.58 -10.73 -48.01
C ILE A 19 -66.19 -11.32 -46.64
N LEU A 20 -66.96 -12.25 -46.08
CA LEU A 20 -66.64 -12.90 -44.81
C LEU A 20 -65.31 -13.65 -44.89
N GLY A 21 -65.09 -14.42 -45.97
CA GLY A 21 -63.84 -15.13 -46.21
C GLY A 21 -62.63 -14.18 -46.30
N ILE A 22 -62.77 -13.06 -47.01
CA ILE A 22 -61.72 -12.03 -47.10
C ILE A 22 -61.47 -11.38 -45.73
N THR A 23 -62.52 -11.06 -44.97
CA THR A 23 -62.36 -10.46 -43.63
C THR A 23 -61.67 -11.39 -42.64
N LEU A 24 -62.03 -12.69 -42.59
CA LEU A 24 -61.32 -13.67 -41.75
C LEU A 24 -59.86 -13.84 -42.18
N ALA A 25 -59.60 -13.87 -43.49
CA ALA A 25 -58.25 -13.98 -44.03
C ALA A 25 -57.37 -12.78 -43.68
N MET A 26 -57.95 -11.59 -43.48
CA MET A 26 -57.22 -10.39 -43.01
C MET A 26 -57.09 -10.33 -41.48
N VAL A 27 -58.11 -10.74 -40.73
CA VAL A 27 -58.12 -10.66 -39.26
C VAL A 27 -57.11 -11.63 -38.65
N GLY A 28 -56.98 -12.85 -39.15
CA GLY A 28 -56.07 -13.87 -38.61
C GLY A 28 -54.61 -13.41 -38.54
N PRO A 29 -54.00 -12.96 -39.64
CA PRO A 29 -52.62 -12.44 -39.66
C PRO A 29 -52.42 -11.22 -38.75
N LEU A 30 -53.39 -10.29 -38.70
CA LEU A 30 -53.32 -9.12 -37.81
C LEU A 30 -53.35 -9.50 -36.33
N SER A 31 -54.17 -10.49 -35.94
CA SER A 31 -54.21 -11.01 -34.57
C SER A 31 -52.90 -11.70 -34.18
N LEU A 32 -52.30 -12.48 -35.09
CA LEU A 32 -51.00 -13.11 -34.86
C LEU A 32 -49.88 -12.08 -34.72
N LEU A 33 -49.85 -11.06 -35.58
CA LEU A 33 -48.91 -9.96 -35.49
C LEU A 33 -49.06 -9.19 -34.17
N SER A 34 -50.29 -8.90 -33.74
CA SER A 34 -50.56 -8.24 -32.46
C SER A 34 -50.10 -9.07 -31.25
N LEU A 35 -50.35 -10.38 -31.25
CA LEU A 35 -49.85 -11.27 -30.20
C LEU A 35 -48.32 -11.35 -30.19
N SER A 36 -47.69 -11.35 -31.36
CA SER A 36 -46.23 -11.36 -31.48
C SER A 36 -45.60 -10.06 -30.97
N SER A 37 -46.19 -8.90 -31.29
CA SER A 37 -45.69 -7.61 -30.82
C SER A 37 -45.85 -7.47 -29.31
N GLN A 38 -46.98 -7.90 -28.74
CA GLN A 38 -47.17 -7.94 -27.29
C GLN A 38 -46.13 -8.83 -26.59
N LYS A 39 -45.81 -10.00 -27.15
CA LYS A 39 -44.76 -10.89 -26.61
C LYS A 39 -43.38 -10.23 -26.68
N MET A 40 -43.04 -9.56 -27.77
CA MET A 40 -41.77 -8.84 -27.89
C MET A 40 -41.67 -7.68 -26.89
N THR A 41 -42.71 -6.87 -26.75
CA THR A 41 -42.74 -5.78 -25.77
C THR A 41 -42.64 -6.29 -24.34
N ARG A 42 -43.34 -7.38 -24.00
CA ARG A 42 -43.23 -8.01 -22.67
C ARG A 42 -41.83 -8.55 -22.42
N LYS A 43 -41.21 -9.22 -23.41
CA LYS A 43 -39.82 -9.69 -23.29
C LYS A 43 -38.83 -8.54 -23.13
N ALA A 44 -38.99 -7.45 -23.88
CA ALA A 44 -38.16 -6.26 -23.73
C ALA A 44 -38.33 -5.61 -22.34
N ALA A 45 -39.56 -5.51 -21.84
CA ALA A 45 -39.83 -5.01 -20.50
C ALA A 45 -39.23 -5.90 -19.41
N ALA A 46 -39.43 -7.22 -19.50
CA ALA A 46 -38.84 -8.19 -18.57
C ALA A 46 -37.31 -8.15 -18.63
N SER A 47 -36.72 -8.02 -19.82
CA SER A 47 -35.28 -7.89 -19.97
C SER A 47 -34.72 -6.61 -19.37
N ASN A 48 -35.41 -5.47 -19.51
CA ASN A 48 -35.00 -4.23 -18.85
C ASN A 48 -35.13 -4.34 -17.32
N GLN A 49 -36.20 -4.98 -16.84
CA GLN A 49 -36.37 -5.24 -15.40
C GLN A 49 -35.31 -6.18 -14.83
N ALA A 50 -34.86 -7.18 -15.61
CA ALA A 50 -33.74 -8.03 -15.26
C ALA A 50 -32.43 -7.23 -15.21
N LEU A 51 -32.18 -6.34 -16.17
CA LEU A 51 -31.00 -5.45 -16.16
C LEU A 51 -30.98 -4.55 -14.93
N PHE A 52 -32.09 -3.87 -14.62
CA PHE A 52 -32.17 -3.02 -13.41
C PHE A 52 -31.97 -3.80 -12.11
N ALA A 53 -32.44 -5.06 -12.06
CA ALA A 53 -32.15 -5.93 -10.94
C ALA A 53 -30.65 -6.23 -10.84
N ALA A 54 -30.01 -6.54 -11.96
CA ALA A 54 -28.56 -6.79 -12.00
C ALA A 54 -27.75 -5.55 -11.60
N GLU A 55 -28.09 -4.37 -12.10
CA GLU A 55 -27.46 -3.10 -11.70
C GLU A 55 -27.63 -2.83 -10.21
N SER A 56 -28.84 -3.00 -9.68
CA SER A 56 -29.10 -2.84 -8.24
C SER A 56 -28.27 -3.80 -7.39
N GLY A 57 -28.06 -5.03 -7.86
CA GLY A 57 -27.18 -6.00 -7.22
C GLY A 57 -25.72 -5.56 -7.23
N ILE A 58 -25.22 -5.10 -8.37
CA ILE A 58 -23.85 -4.58 -8.48
C ILE A 58 -23.63 -3.42 -7.51
N GLU A 59 -24.56 -2.46 -7.45
CA GLU A 59 -24.46 -1.31 -6.55
C GLU A 59 -24.48 -1.73 -5.08
N ASP A 60 -25.36 -2.66 -4.67
CA ASP A 60 -25.39 -3.18 -3.30
C ASP A 60 -24.06 -3.88 -2.92
N ALA A 61 -23.56 -4.77 -3.78
CA ALA A 61 -22.30 -5.46 -3.54
C ALA A 61 -21.13 -4.47 -3.46
N THR A 62 -21.04 -3.55 -4.42
CA THR A 62 -19.99 -2.53 -4.46
C THR A 62 -20.04 -1.65 -3.22
N TYR A 63 -21.24 -1.23 -2.81
CA TYR A 63 -21.44 -0.43 -1.60
C TYR A 63 -20.98 -1.19 -0.35
N ARG A 64 -21.33 -2.47 -0.21
CA ARG A 64 -20.90 -3.28 0.93
C ARG A 64 -19.39 -3.48 0.95
N ILE A 65 -18.79 -3.77 -0.21
CA ILE A 65 -17.34 -3.95 -0.36
C ILE A 65 -16.60 -2.67 0.02
N LYS A 66 -17.02 -1.51 -0.53
CA LYS A 66 -16.37 -0.21 -0.27
C LYS A 66 -16.55 0.30 1.16
N ASN A 67 -17.66 -0.04 1.82
CA ASN A 67 -17.97 0.42 3.18
C ASN A 67 -17.73 -0.65 4.26
N LEU A 68 -17.00 -1.72 3.94
CA LEU A 68 -16.66 -2.78 4.91
C LEU A 68 -17.87 -3.42 5.60
N LEU A 69 -19.02 -3.48 4.91
CA LEU A 69 -20.21 -4.10 5.45
C LEU A 69 -20.14 -5.62 5.24
N PRO A 70 -20.68 -6.43 6.17
CA PRO A 70 -20.75 -7.88 5.98
C PRO A 70 -21.52 -8.26 4.71
N TYR A 71 -20.94 -9.17 3.91
CA TYR A 71 -21.57 -9.82 2.77
C TYR A 71 -21.11 -11.28 2.68
N SER A 72 -21.93 -12.15 2.08
CA SER A 72 -21.53 -13.52 1.74
C SER A 72 -20.97 -13.57 0.31
N SER A 73 -20.14 -14.56 0.02
CA SER A 73 -19.58 -14.77 -1.33
C SER A 73 -20.65 -15.04 -2.38
N ASN A 74 -21.82 -15.54 -1.98
CA ASN A 74 -23.00 -15.63 -2.82
C ASN A 74 -24.23 -15.16 -2.03
N TYR A 75 -25.08 -14.34 -2.62
CA TYR A 75 -26.36 -13.94 -2.02
C TYR A 75 -27.33 -13.43 -3.08
N THR A 76 -28.59 -13.27 -2.70
CA THR A 76 -29.64 -12.76 -3.59
C THR A 76 -30.33 -11.55 -2.98
N ILE A 77 -30.69 -10.58 -3.80
CA ILE A 77 -31.55 -9.47 -3.41
C ILE A 77 -32.81 -9.44 -4.29
N SER A 78 -33.93 -9.04 -3.71
CA SER A 78 -35.18 -8.82 -4.46
C SER A 78 -35.31 -7.34 -4.82
N VAL A 79 -35.60 -7.06 -6.09
CA VAL A 79 -35.76 -5.70 -6.62
C VAL A 79 -37.16 -5.60 -7.22
N GLY A 80 -38.12 -5.20 -6.39
CA GLY A 80 -39.54 -5.31 -6.73
C GLY A 80 -39.93 -6.77 -6.97
N ASP A 81 -40.41 -7.06 -8.18
CA ASP A 81 -40.80 -8.41 -8.63
C ASP A 81 -39.69 -9.13 -9.44
N SER A 82 -38.47 -8.60 -9.44
CA SER A 82 -37.28 -9.21 -10.04
C SER A 82 -36.33 -9.70 -8.95
N GLN A 83 -35.39 -10.58 -9.30
CA GLN A 83 -34.34 -11.05 -8.40
C GLN A 83 -32.97 -10.75 -9.00
N ALA A 84 -32.00 -10.43 -8.15
CA ALA A 84 -30.59 -10.37 -8.52
C ALA A 84 -29.81 -11.38 -7.68
N SER A 85 -29.09 -12.28 -8.34
CA SER A 85 -28.23 -13.29 -7.74
C SER A 85 -26.78 -12.89 -7.91
N LEU A 86 -26.06 -12.72 -6.82
CA LEU A 86 -24.71 -12.18 -6.78
C LEU A 86 -23.70 -13.25 -6.40
N GLN A 87 -22.53 -13.16 -7.00
CA GLN A 87 -21.33 -13.89 -6.66
C GLN A 87 -20.15 -12.92 -6.55
N VAL A 88 -19.47 -12.91 -5.41
CA VAL A 88 -18.25 -12.13 -5.17
C VAL A 88 -17.07 -13.08 -5.01
N THR A 89 -16.10 -12.98 -5.92
CA THR A 89 -14.83 -13.73 -5.85
C THR A 89 -13.67 -12.79 -5.56
N SER A 90 -12.74 -13.24 -4.72
CA SER A 90 -11.57 -12.47 -4.29
C SER A 90 -10.30 -13.12 -4.85
N ASN A 91 -9.47 -12.33 -5.54
CA ASN A 91 -8.14 -12.74 -5.99
C ASN A 91 -7.12 -11.65 -5.65
N GLY A 92 -6.36 -11.82 -4.56
CA GLY A 92 -5.48 -10.78 -4.03
C GLY A 92 -6.24 -9.47 -3.77
N ASN A 93 -5.85 -8.41 -4.48
CA ASN A 93 -6.45 -7.08 -4.39
C ASN A 93 -7.69 -6.89 -5.28
N GLN A 94 -7.97 -7.84 -6.16
CA GLN A 94 -9.14 -7.78 -7.03
C GLN A 94 -10.35 -8.42 -6.35
N ARG A 95 -11.50 -7.78 -6.50
CA ARG A 95 -12.82 -8.35 -6.22
C ARG A 95 -13.61 -8.34 -7.52
N THR A 96 -14.05 -9.51 -7.94
CA THR A 96 -14.95 -9.64 -9.09
C THR A 96 -16.35 -9.91 -8.57
N VAL A 97 -17.26 -9.00 -8.88
CA VAL A 97 -18.69 -9.10 -8.58
C VAL A 97 -19.40 -9.50 -9.86
N THR A 98 -20.03 -10.67 -9.87
CA THR A 98 -20.90 -11.13 -10.95
C THR A 98 -22.34 -11.13 -10.46
N VAL A 99 -23.24 -10.53 -11.22
CA VAL A 99 -24.67 -10.44 -10.86
C VAL A 99 -25.54 -10.92 -12.01
N GLU A 100 -26.41 -11.87 -11.72
CA GLU A 100 -27.47 -12.32 -12.61
C GLU A 100 -28.81 -11.72 -12.16
N GLY A 101 -29.33 -10.77 -12.94
CA GLY A 101 -30.69 -10.27 -12.78
C GLY A 101 -31.68 -11.13 -13.56
N ALA A 102 -32.78 -11.52 -12.92
CA ALA A 102 -33.78 -12.41 -13.48
C ALA A 102 -35.21 -11.84 -13.31
N LYS A 103 -35.98 -11.88 -14.41
CA LYS A 103 -37.41 -11.58 -14.44
C LYS A 103 -38.12 -12.51 -15.42
N GLU A 104 -39.02 -13.35 -14.92
CA GLU A 104 -39.70 -14.39 -15.71
C GLU A 104 -38.67 -15.28 -16.45
N ASN A 105 -38.63 -15.22 -17.78
CA ASN A 105 -37.69 -15.95 -18.65
C ASN A 105 -36.62 -15.03 -19.26
N ALA A 106 -36.47 -13.81 -18.74
CA ALA A 106 -35.42 -12.88 -19.15
C ALA A 106 -34.35 -12.80 -18.06
N THR A 107 -33.10 -12.96 -18.49
CA THR A 107 -31.91 -12.92 -17.64
C THR A 107 -30.93 -11.92 -18.23
N ARG A 108 -30.24 -11.17 -17.37
CA ARG A 108 -29.16 -10.26 -17.75
C ARG A 108 -28.03 -10.43 -16.75
N LYS A 109 -26.80 -10.59 -17.22
CA LYS A 109 -25.63 -10.76 -16.35
C LYS A 109 -24.66 -9.62 -16.51
N LEU A 110 -24.25 -9.07 -15.37
CA LEU A 110 -23.25 -8.03 -15.28
C LEU A 110 -22.04 -8.53 -14.50
N GLN A 111 -20.87 -8.03 -14.85
CA GLN A 111 -19.63 -8.23 -14.11
C GLN A 111 -18.97 -6.88 -13.84
N LEU A 112 -18.55 -6.68 -12.58
CA LEU A 112 -17.74 -5.56 -12.13
C LEU A 112 -16.45 -6.09 -11.52
N ASP A 113 -15.31 -5.57 -11.97
CA ASP A 113 -14.02 -5.81 -11.35
C ASP A 113 -13.60 -4.56 -10.57
N LEU A 114 -13.34 -4.77 -9.28
CA LEU A 114 -12.85 -3.78 -8.33
C LEU A 114 -11.42 -4.11 -7.95
N GLU A 115 -10.55 -3.12 -7.85
CA GLU A 115 -9.15 -3.31 -7.44
C GLU A 115 -8.77 -2.29 -6.37
N ILE A 116 -7.96 -2.71 -5.39
CA ILE A 116 -7.41 -1.82 -4.37
C ILE A 116 -6.21 -1.09 -4.95
N SER A 117 -6.22 0.24 -4.86
CA SER A 117 -5.08 1.06 -5.28
C SER A 117 -3.84 0.70 -4.46
N THR A 118 -2.75 0.40 -5.18
CA THR A 118 -1.44 0.11 -4.59
C THR A 118 -0.48 1.24 -4.89
N ILE A 119 0.28 1.65 -3.89
CA ILE A 119 1.39 2.60 -4.00
C ILE A 119 2.68 1.78 -4.04
N THR A 120 3.54 2.06 -5.01
CA THR A 120 4.82 1.35 -5.19
C THR A 120 5.98 2.32 -5.00
N PRO A 121 6.29 2.72 -3.75
CA PRO A 121 7.48 3.50 -3.46
C PRO A 121 8.72 2.69 -3.84
N GLN A 122 9.74 3.37 -4.34
CA GLN A 122 10.96 2.71 -4.80
C GLN A 122 12.07 2.81 -3.75
N PHE A 123 12.24 1.72 -3.00
CA PHE A 123 13.23 1.57 -1.94
C PHE A 123 14.48 0.83 -2.46
N PHE A 124 15.40 1.59 -3.07
CA PHE A 124 16.56 1.03 -3.77
C PHE A 124 17.83 0.89 -2.90
N PHE A 125 17.81 1.43 -1.69
CA PHE A 125 19.00 1.63 -0.86
C PHE A 125 18.76 1.09 0.53
N GLY A 126 19.79 0.56 1.18
CA GLY A 126 19.70 0.18 2.60
C GLY A 126 19.41 1.38 3.50
N ALA A 127 19.85 2.57 3.09
CA ALA A 127 19.37 3.83 3.64
C ALA A 127 19.24 4.89 2.54
N GLN A 128 18.08 5.54 2.48
CA GLN A 128 17.88 6.76 1.70
C GLN A 128 17.64 7.94 2.66
N VAL A 129 18.56 8.90 2.68
CA VAL A 129 18.58 9.97 3.66
C VAL A 129 18.41 11.34 2.99
N GLY A 130 17.62 12.20 3.63
CA GLY A 130 17.36 13.54 3.16
C GLY A 130 18.52 14.51 3.43
N GLU A 131 18.19 15.79 3.42
CA GLU A 131 19.18 16.87 3.51
C GLU A 131 19.81 17.02 4.90
N GLY A 132 19.23 16.39 5.92
CA GLY A 132 19.79 16.36 7.27
C GLY A 132 21.02 15.47 7.41
N GLY A 133 21.26 14.58 6.44
CA GLY A 133 22.45 13.74 6.41
C GLY A 133 22.38 12.50 7.30
N LEU A 134 23.42 11.67 7.16
CA LEU A 134 23.58 10.38 7.83
C LEU A 134 24.71 10.50 8.86
N LYS A 135 24.41 10.19 10.12
CA LYS A 135 25.40 10.01 11.19
C LYS A 135 25.52 8.54 11.55
N MET A 136 26.74 8.03 11.60
CA MET A 136 27.07 6.65 11.94
C MET A 136 28.09 6.63 13.06
N GLU A 137 27.76 6.05 14.21
CA GLU A 137 28.69 5.93 15.34
C GLU A 137 29.49 4.62 15.30
N GLU A 138 30.31 4.38 16.31
CA GLU A 138 31.32 3.31 16.31
C GLU A 138 30.74 1.91 16.01
N ASN A 139 31.35 1.20 15.07
CA ASN A 139 30.95 -0.15 14.63
C ASN A 139 29.49 -0.24 14.12
N SER A 140 28.85 0.87 13.77
CA SER A 140 27.55 0.83 13.10
C SER A 140 27.70 0.35 11.66
N ARG A 141 26.68 -0.35 11.13
CA ARG A 141 26.77 -0.98 9.80
C ARG A 141 25.49 -0.87 8.98
N ILE A 142 25.63 -0.65 7.68
CA ILE A 142 24.56 -0.75 6.69
C ILE A 142 24.92 -1.88 5.72
N GLU A 143 24.17 -2.97 5.78
CA GLU A 143 24.44 -4.22 5.07
C GLU A 143 23.20 -4.79 4.40
N GLY A 144 23.39 -5.70 3.43
CA GLY A 144 22.31 -6.46 2.84
C GLY A 144 22.16 -7.85 3.47
N ILE A 145 20.94 -8.38 3.46
CA ILE A 145 20.66 -9.73 3.97
C ILE A 145 21.33 -10.79 3.08
N GLY A 146 21.82 -11.86 3.71
CA GLY A 146 22.34 -13.03 2.99
C GLY A 146 23.70 -12.80 2.32
N GLY A 147 24.50 -11.86 2.82
CA GLY A 147 25.82 -11.51 2.25
C GLY A 147 25.72 -10.60 1.03
N THR A 148 24.57 -9.95 0.84
CA THR A 148 24.43 -8.87 -0.15
C THR A 148 24.89 -7.54 0.44
N VAL A 149 25.04 -6.52 -0.41
CA VAL A 149 25.50 -5.19 0.00
C VAL A 149 24.33 -4.26 0.27
N GLY A 150 24.51 -3.34 1.21
CA GLY A 150 23.60 -2.25 1.54
C GLY A 150 24.13 -0.94 0.98
N ASN A 151 23.51 -0.43 -0.09
CA ASN A 151 23.85 0.85 -0.68
C ASN A 151 23.25 2.01 0.13
N VAL A 152 23.88 3.18 0.08
CA VAL A 152 23.39 4.40 0.73
C VAL A 152 23.28 5.53 -0.28
N TYR A 153 22.14 6.22 -0.24
CA TYR A 153 21.94 7.48 -0.93
C TYR A 153 21.60 8.57 0.08
N THR A 154 22.29 9.70 0.05
CA THR A 154 21.96 10.83 0.92
C THR A 154 21.96 12.14 0.14
N ASN A 155 21.02 13.03 0.46
CA ASN A 155 21.02 14.43 0.02
C ASN A 155 21.69 15.36 1.05
N GLY A 156 22.40 14.82 2.03
CA GLY A 156 23.14 15.55 3.04
C GLY A 156 24.46 14.86 3.38
N PRO A 157 25.29 15.46 4.24
CA PRO A 157 26.59 14.89 4.59
C PRO A 157 26.45 13.50 5.23
N VAL A 158 27.49 12.68 5.08
CA VAL A 158 27.71 11.45 5.84
C VAL A 158 28.85 11.69 6.82
N GLU A 159 28.57 11.50 8.10
CA GLU A 159 29.53 11.62 9.20
C GLU A 159 29.59 10.28 9.94
N GLY A 160 30.74 9.62 9.88
CA GLY A 160 31.01 8.39 10.60
C GLY A 160 31.78 8.61 11.89
N ASP A 161 32.14 7.48 12.50
CA ASP A 161 33.09 7.33 13.59
C ASP A 161 33.80 5.98 13.37
N ASN A 162 34.70 5.62 14.28
CA ASN A 162 35.57 4.45 14.16
C ASN A 162 34.82 3.16 13.73
N ASN A 163 35.20 2.61 12.57
CA ASN A 163 34.60 1.42 11.93
C ASN A 163 33.10 1.52 11.54
N ALA A 164 32.54 2.72 11.41
CA ALA A 164 31.25 2.91 10.74
C ALA A 164 31.35 2.40 9.29
N THR A 165 30.52 1.43 8.91
CA THR A 165 30.70 0.67 7.66
C THR A 165 29.46 0.67 6.77
N ILE A 166 29.63 1.10 5.51
CA ILE A 166 28.67 0.92 4.42
C ILE A 166 29.21 -0.18 3.50
N THR A 167 28.48 -1.28 3.39
CA THR A 167 28.94 -2.46 2.62
C THR A 167 28.76 -2.33 1.11
N GLY A 168 27.88 -1.43 0.68
CA GLY A 168 27.64 -1.14 -0.73
C GLY A 168 28.28 0.16 -1.18
N ASP A 169 27.68 0.74 -2.21
CA ASP A 169 28.05 2.05 -2.71
C ASP A 169 27.47 3.15 -1.80
N ALA A 170 28.21 4.25 -1.66
CA ALA A 170 27.78 5.46 -0.96
C ALA A 170 27.72 6.64 -1.93
N VAL A 171 26.52 7.20 -2.14
CA VAL A 171 26.32 8.40 -2.96
C VAL A 171 25.83 9.55 -2.09
N VAL A 172 26.60 10.64 -2.08
CA VAL A 172 26.35 11.83 -1.29
C VAL A 172 26.09 12.99 -2.23
N ALA A 173 24.82 13.32 -2.44
CA ALA A 173 24.40 14.51 -3.15
C ALA A 173 24.43 15.74 -2.21
N PRO A 174 24.64 16.95 -2.74
CA PRO A 174 24.47 18.16 -1.94
C PRO A 174 22.98 18.38 -1.59
N GLY A 175 22.73 18.99 -0.45
CA GLY A 175 21.40 19.45 -0.02
C GLY A 175 21.49 20.88 0.50
N VAL A 176 20.90 21.14 1.69
CA VAL A 176 21.17 22.39 2.42
C VAL A 176 22.61 22.48 2.93
N SER A 177 23.27 21.32 3.08
CA SER A 177 24.65 21.19 3.49
C SER A 177 25.54 20.66 2.35
N PRO A 178 26.86 20.93 2.39
CA PRO A 178 27.79 20.42 1.39
C PRO A 178 27.77 18.89 1.31
N SER A 179 28.01 18.35 0.11
CA SER A 179 28.27 16.92 -0.06
C SER A 179 29.62 16.57 0.56
N SER A 180 29.59 15.84 1.67
CA SER A 180 30.80 15.34 2.32
C SER A 180 30.60 13.93 2.85
N LEU A 181 31.63 13.11 2.69
CA LEU A 181 31.78 11.79 3.31
C LEU A 181 33.00 11.86 4.24
N GLU A 182 32.78 11.74 5.55
CA GLU A 182 33.84 11.80 6.56
C GLU A 182 33.79 10.61 7.53
N ASP A 183 34.95 10.03 7.82
CA ASP A 183 35.16 8.99 8.86
C ASP A 183 34.33 7.70 8.68
N VAL A 184 34.14 7.27 7.43
CA VAL A 184 33.36 6.05 7.08
C VAL A 184 34.19 5.08 6.24
N VAL A 185 33.95 3.79 6.47
CA VAL A 185 34.40 2.69 5.61
C VAL A 185 33.32 2.43 4.56
N VAL A 186 33.68 2.52 3.29
CA VAL A 186 32.80 2.17 2.16
C VAL A 186 33.42 0.99 1.42
N GLU A 187 32.80 -0.19 1.56
CA GLU A 187 33.29 -1.42 0.91
C GLU A 187 33.07 -1.40 -0.62
N GLY A 188 32.14 -0.58 -1.11
CA GLY A 188 31.88 -0.33 -2.53
C GLY A 188 32.49 0.98 -3.05
N THR A 189 31.77 1.61 -3.98
CA THR A 189 32.14 2.89 -4.61
C THR A 189 31.64 4.07 -3.80
N ALA A 190 32.47 5.10 -3.62
CA ALA A 190 32.08 6.36 -3.01
C ALA A 190 31.94 7.49 -4.04
N LYS A 191 30.86 8.26 -3.95
CA LYS A 191 30.61 9.46 -4.75
C LYS A 191 30.21 10.62 -3.85
N ALA A 192 31.09 11.60 -3.65
CA ALA A 192 30.84 12.77 -2.81
C ALA A 192 31.73 13.94 -3.24
N ASP A 193 31.32 15.20 -3.03
CA ASP A 193 32.16 16.34 -3.40
C ASP A 193 33.46 16.37 -2.57
N SER A 194 33.37 16.09 -1.27
CA SER A 194 34.53 16.01 -0.37
C SER A 194 34.58 14.66 0.34
N ILE A 195 35.72 13.97 0.25
CA ILE A 195 35.99 12.73 0.98
C ILE A 195 37.14 12.97 1.96
N LYS A 196 36.93 12.68 3.25
CA LYS A 196 37.92 12.91 4.32
C LYS A 196 37.97 11.73 5.28
N LYS A 197 39.16 11.34 5.73
CA LYS A 197 39.36 10.28 6.75
C LYS A 197 38.55 9.00 6.47
N SER A 198 38.24 8.71 5.21
CA SER A 198 37.34 7.63 4.84
C SER A 198 38.12 6.54 4.13
N GLU A 199 37.71 5.29 4.36
CA GLU A 199 38.37 4.10 3.83
C GLU A 199 37.50 3.54 2.69
N ILE A 200 37.88 3.85 1.44
CA ILE A 200 37.12 3.45 0.25
C ILE A 200 37.77 2.23 -0.40
N CYS A 201 37.03 1.13 -0.47
CA CYS A 201 37.52 -0.14 -1.01
C CYS A 201 37.30 -0.29 -2.53
N GLY A 202 36.26 0.35 -3.08
CA GLY A 202 36.01 0.46 -4.52
C GLY A 202 36.60 1.75 -5.10
N ASP A 203 35.93 2.33 -6.09
CA ASP A 203 36.34 3.58 -6.71
C ASP A 203 35.83 4.82 -5.94
N ALA A 204 36.48 5.97 -6.13
CA ALA A 204 36.09 7.23 -5.52
C ALA A 204 35.88 8.32 -6.58
N TYR A 205 34.71 8.95 -6.60
CA TYR A 205 34.38 10.09 -7.47
C TYR A 205 34.18 11.34 -6.61
N TYR A 206 35.02 12.36 -6.83
CA TYR A 206 35.09 13.51 -5.93
C TYR A 206 35.51 14.82 -6.60
N GLN A 207 35.28 15.93 -5.91
CA GLN A 207 35.93 17.20 -6.19
C GLN A 207 37.25 17.30 -5.40
N THR A 208 37.21 16.92 -4.12
CA THR A 208 38.36 16.91 -3.22
C THR A 208 38.41 15.61 -2.40
N ILE A 209 39.62 15.09 -2.20
CA ILE A 209 39.89 13.95 -1.33
C ILE A 209 41.12 14.29 -0.48
N ASP A 210 41.10 13.91 0.80
CA ASP A 210 42.26 14.11 1.67
C ASP A 210 43.34 13.04 1.45
N GLY A 211 44.54 13.30 1.98
CA GLY A 211 45.69 12.41 1.79
C GLY A 211 45.49 11.04 2.44
N SER A 212 44.78 10.96 3.57
CA SER A 212 44.55 9.69 4.26
C SER A 212 43.65 8.76 3.44
N SER A 213 42.51 9.27 2.95
CA SER A 213 41.59 8.50 2.10
C SER A 213 42.24 8.10 0.78
N THR A 214 43.04 8.99 0.17
CA THR A 214 43.80 8.68 -1.06
C THR A 214 44.82 7.57 -0.84
N ASN A 215 45.53 7.58 0.28
CA ASN A 215 46.52 6.55 0.60
C ASN A 215 45.87 5.18 0.78
N PHE A 216 44.73 5.14 1.49
CA PHE A 216 43.95 3.92 1.67
C PHE A 216 43.38 3.41 0.33
N LEU A 217 42.74 4.27 -0.47
CA LEU A 217 42.18 3.90 -1.78
C LEU A 217 43.21 3.18 -2.68
N ASN A 218 44.46 3.67 -2.68
CA ASN A 218 45.54 3.10 -3.48
C ASN A 218 46.20 1.86 -2.84
N ASN A 219 46.07 1.68 -1.52
CA ASN A 219 46.68 0.59 -0.76
C ASN A 219 45.71 0.06 0.31
N PRO A 220 44.58 -0.55 -0.10
CA PRO A 220 43.55 -0.98 0.84
C PRO A 220 44.03 -2.13 1.74
N SER A 221 43.38 -2.27 2.89
CA SER A 221 43.71 -3.27 3.91
C SER A 221 42.65 -4.38 3.98
N ALA A 222 42.79 -5.29 4.96
CA ALA A 222 41.86 -6.41 5.16
C ALA A 222 40.46 -6.01 5.64
N ILE A 223 40.21 -4.72 5.90
CA ILE A 223 38.85 -4.20 6.12
C ILE A 223 38.01 -4.26 4.83
N CYS A 224 38.65 -4.27 3.66
CA CYS A 224 37.98 -4.42 2.38
C CYS A 224 37.63 -5.87 2.07
N PRO A 225 36.54 -6.12 1.32
CA PRO A 225 36.20 -7.46 0.86
C PRO A 225 37.33 -8.13 0.05
N SER A 226 37.44 -9.45 0.18
CA SER A 226 38.43 -10.24 -0.58
C SER A 226 37.93 -10.56 -2.00
N PRO A 227 38.79 -10.48 -3.04
CA PRO A 227 40.20 -10.07 -2.98
C PRO A 227 40.36 -8.55 -2.82
N VAL A 228 41.29 -8.14 -1.96
CA VAL A 228 41.60 -6.72 -1.73
C VAL A 228 42.30 -6.15 -2.95
N THR A 229 41.67 -5.19 -3.62
CA THR A 229 42.18 -4.52 -4.83
C THR A 229 42.21 -3.02 -4.65
N PRO A 230 43.28 -2.31 -5.05
CA PRO A 230 43.28 -0.86 -5.10
C PRO A 230 42.14 -0.30 -5.96
N GLY A 231 41.52 0.76 -5.47
CA GLY A 231 40.52 1.54 -6.22
C GLY A 231 41.14 2.65 -7.06
N THR A 232 40.32 3.28 -7.90
CA THR A 232 40.70 4.45 -8.71
C THR A 232 40.01 5.72 -8.21
N GLY A 233 40.80 6.78 -8.05
CA GLY A 233 40.29 8.12 -7.73
C GLY A 233 40.00 8.95 -8.98
N PHE A 234 38.76 9.41 -9.11
CA PHE A 234 38.29 10.31 -10.17
C PHE A 234 38.03 11.70 -9.58
N GLY A 235 39.00 12.60 -9.72
CA GLY A 235 38.87 13.99 -9.29
C GLY A 235 38.09 14.88 -10.28
N GLY A 236 37.62 16.02 -9.81
CA GLY A 236 36.93 17.04 -10.62
C GLY A 236 35.55 16.62 -11.13
N GLN A 237 34.91 15.65 -10.48
CA GLN A 237 33.62 15.11 -10.90
C GLN A 237 32.47 16.04 -10.50
N ALA A 238 31.44 16.15 -11.34
CA ALA A 238 30.24 16.91 -10.97
C ALA A 238 29.56 16.30 -9.74
N SER A 239 28.96 17.15 -8.91
CA SER A 239 28.21 16.72 -7.74
C SER A 239 27.09 15.76 -8.11
N PRO A 240 26.87 14.66 -7.34
CA PRO A 240 25.72 13.80 -7.56
C PRO A 240 24.40 14.58 -7.48
N PRO A 241 23.40 14.31 -8.32
CA PRO A 241 22.14 15.05 -8.30
C PRO A 241 21.28 14.65 -7.09
N SER A 242 20.63 15.56 -6.37
CA SER A 242 19.74 15.18 -5.25
C SER A 242 18.55 14.33 -5.73
N GLN A 243 18.11 13.35 -4.91
CA GLN A 243 16.97 12.47 -5.20
C GLN A 243 15.76 12.83 -4.35
N PRO A 244 14.53 12.86 -4.88
CA PRO A 244 13.35 13.05 -4.05
C PRO A 244 13.17 11.89 -3.06
N MET A 245 12.46 12.14 -1.96
CA MET A 245 12.05 11.06 -1.05
C MET A 245 11.12 10.07 -1.77
N PRO A 246 11.19 8.76 -1.46
CA PRO A 246 10.50 7.70 -2.20
C PRO A 246 8.98 7.66 -2.02
N ILE A 247 8.44 8.35 -1.00
CA ILE A 247 6.98 8.46 -0.76
C ILE A 247 6.56 9.93 -0.90
N SER A 248 5.60 10.20 -1.79
CA SER A 248 5.10 11.56 -2.00
C SER A 248 4.14 11.99 -0.88
N GLN A 249 3.85 13.29 -0.79
CA GLN A 249 2.84 13.78 0.17
C GLN A 249 1.44 13.28 -0.22
N GLU A 250 1.17 13.19 -1.52
CA GLU A 250 -0.11 12.72 -2.05
C GLU A 250 -0.38 11.26 -1.66
N ASP A 251 0.65 10.41 -1.68
CA ASP A 251 0.55 9.01 -1.23
C ASP A 251 0.19 8.91 0.26
N ILE A 252 0.84 9.74 1.10
CA ILE A 252 0.57 9.80 2.54
C ILE A 252 -0.86 10.28 2.80
N ASP A 253 -1.30 11.32 2.08
CA ASP A 253 -2.64 11.88 2.22
C ASP A 253 -3.71 10.87 1.76
N GLN A 254 -3.43 10.11 0.69
CA GLN A 254 -4.30 9.03 0.22
C GLN A 254 -4.45 7.93 1.27
N TRP A 255 -3.35 7.46 1.86
CA TRP A 255 -3.41 6.48 2.93
C TRP A 255 -4.17 6.98 4.17
N LYS A 256 -4.01 8.26 4.55
CA LYS A 256 -4.80 8.87 5.63
C LYS A 256 -6.29 8.94 5.28
N ALA A 257 -6.63 9.25 4.03
CA ALA A 257 -8.01 9.25 3.55
C ALA A 257 -8.63 7.84 3.58
N ASP A 258 -7.88 6.82 3.15
CA ASP A 258 -8.33 5.41 3.18
C ASP A 258 -8.56 4.92 4.61
N ALA A 259 -7.68 5.28 5.53
CA ALA A 259 -7.86 5.00 6.96
C ALA A 259 -9.13 5.66 7.51
N ALA A 260 -9.38 6.91 7.14
CA ALA A 260 -10.58 7.65 7.55
C ALA A 260 -11.88 7.07 6.96
N ALA A 261 -11.84 6.59 5.71
CA ALA A 261 -12.97 5.92 5.07
C ALA A 261 -13.39 4.63 5.80
N GLY A 262 -12.43 3.91 6.40
CA GLY A 262 -12.70 2.77 7.26
C GLY A 262 -13.38 3.11 8.60
N GLY A 263 -13.51 4.40 8.93
CA GLY A 263 -14.14 4.91 10.15
C GLY A 263 -13.13 5.45 11.16
N THR A 264 -13.64 6.15 12.18
CA THR A 264 -12.82 6.81 13.21
C THR A 264 -13.03 6.16 14.57
N ILE A 265 -11.93 5.89 15.26
CA ILE A 265 -11.86 5.49 16.67
C ILE A 265 -11.47 6.70 17.51
N ALA A 266 -12.31 7.06 18.46
CA ALA A 266 -12.05 8.16 19.38
C ALA A 266 -11.24 7.69 20.59
N GLY A 267 -10.08 8.32 20.82
CA GLY A 267 -9.18 8.01 21.93
C GLY A 267 -8.00 7.14 21.54
N ASN A 268 -7.32 6.58 22.55
CA ASN A 268 -6.13 5.75 22.37
C ASN A 268 -6.49 4.29 22.03
N CYS A 269 -5.52 3.51 21.59
CA CYS A 269 -5.60 2.07 21.34
C CYS A 269 -4.47 1.30 22.06
N GLY A 270 -4.59 -0.02 22.17
CA GLY A 270 -3.61 -0.88 22.83
C GLY A 270 -3.94 -1.15 24.30
N ASP A 271 -3.01 -0.91 25.23
CA ASP A 271 -3.11 -1.34 26.64
C ASP A 271 -4.36 -0.89 27.40
N SER A 272 -4.75 0.38 27.20
CA SER A 272 -5.88 1.05 27.85
C SER A 272 -6.64 1.89 26.83
N GLY A 273 -6.87 1.29 25.65
CA GLY A 273 -7.52 1.94 24.53
C GLY A 273 -9.04 2.03 24.65
N ALA A 274 -9.67 2.65 23.66
CA ALA A 274 -11.11 2.55 23.44
C ALA A 274 -11.53 1.08 23.35
N ALA A 275 -12.78 0.78 23.74
CA ALA A 275 -13.27 -0.61 23.82
C ALA A 275 -13.13 -1.38 22.49
N GLU A 276 -13.15 -0.69 21.37
CA GLU A 276 -13.02 -1.26 20.01
C GLU A 276 -11.57 -1.54 19.56
N CYS A 277 -10.57 -1.07 20.31
CA CYS A 277 -9.16 -1.28 19.98
C CYS A 277 -8.23 -1.49 21.19
N VAL A 278 -8.79 -1.97 22.29
CA VAL A 278 -8.01 -2.47 23.43
C VAL A 278 -7.41 -3.84 23.09
N ILE A 279 -6.17 -4.08 23.49
CA ILE A 279 -5.51 -5.39 23.30
C ILE A 279 -5.01 -5.88 24.67
N GLY A 280 -5.54 -7.02 25.13
CA GLY A 280 -5.12 -7.65 26.37
C GLY A 280 -3.68 -8.18 26.33
N ASP A 281 -3.18 -8.63 27.49
CA ASP A 281 -1.90 -9.34 27.52
C ASP A 281 -2.00 -10.67 26.76
N ASN A 282 -0.98 -10.97 25.94
CA ASN A 282 -0.93 -12.15 25.09
C ASN A 282 -2.16 -12.32 24.16
N ASP A 283 -2.83 -11.20 23.85
CA ASP A 283 -4.05 -11.16 23.06
C ASP A 283 -3.78 -10.62 21.65
N THR A 284 -4.73 -10.85 20.74
CA THR A 284 -4.65 -10.47 19.33
C THR A 284 -5.84 -9.61 18.91
N LEU A 285 -5.56 -8.48 18.28
CA LEU A 285 -6.58 -7.63 17.64
C LEU A 285 -6.34 -7.56 16.14
N LEU A 286 -7.43 -7.69 15.36
CA LEU A 286 -7.45 -7.34 13.94
C LEU A 286 -8.01 -5.93 13.81
N LEU A 287 -7.25 -5.02 13.17
CA LEU A 287 -7.64 -3.62 13.06
C LEU A 287 -7.27 -3.06 11.69
N GLY A 288 -8.18 -2.29 11.11
CA GLY A 288 -7.94 -1.50 9.91
C GLY A 288 -8.84 -1.86 8.72
N PRO A 289 -9.04 -0.93 7.77
CA PRO A 289 -8.55 0.45 7.81
C PRO A 289 -9.29 1.28 8.86
N LYS A 290 -8.57 2.14 9.60
CA LYS A 290 -9.13 3.00 10.65
C LYS A 290 -8.29 4.23 10.90
N LYS A 291 -8.95 5.37 11.11
CA LYS A 291 -8.35 6.54 11.75
C LYS A 291 -8.53 6.45 13.27
N VAL A 292 -7.49 6.69 14.05
CA VAL A 292 -7.51 6.73 15.51
C VAL A 292 -7.14 8.14 15.94
N THR A 293 -8.00 8.82 16.72
CA THR A 293 -7.73 10.21 17.12
C THR A 293 -6.65 10.33 18.21
N GLY A 294 -6.29 9.22 18.86
CA GLY A 294 -5.24 9.15 19.87
C GLY A 294 -4.04 8.31 19.43
N SER A 295 -3.32 7.80 20.43
CA SER A 295 -2.08 7.03 20.27
C SER A 295 -2.33 5.51 20.33
N LEU A 296 -1.36 4.73 19.84
CA LEU A 296 -1.29 3.28 20.04
C LEU A 296 -0.13 2.95 20.99
N THR A 297 -0.43 2.28 22.11
CA THR A 297 0.58 1.87 23.11
C THR A 297 0.51 0.38 23.38
N LEU A 298 1.63 -0.32 23.19
CA LEU A 298 1.76 -1.76 23.41
C LEU A 298 2.91 -2.05 24.38
N THR A 299 2.60 -2.28 25.67
CA THR A 299 3.60 -2.59 26.72
C THR A 299 3.60 -4.06 27.16
N LYS A 300 2.74 -4.89 26.56
CA LYS A 300 2.54 -6.31 26.93
C LYS A 300 2.81 -7.21 25.73
N LYS A 301 2.52 -8.51 25.82
CA LYS A 301 2.73 -9.46 24.70
C LYS A 301 1.62 -9.39 23.64
N GLN A 302 1.25 -8.18 23.23
CA GLN A 302 0.12 -7.93 22.34
C GLN A 302 0.49 -8.22 20.89
N THR A 303 -0.50 -8.70 20.12
CA THR A 303 -0.38 -8.84 18.66
C THR A 303 -1.43 -7.98 17.98
N LEU A 304 -0.99 -7.02 17.16
CA LEU A 304 -1.85 -6.26 16.27
C LEU A 304 -1.71 -6.80 14.84
N VAL A 305 -2.83 -7.22 14.25
CA VAL A 305 -2.93 -7.65 12.85
C VAL A 305 -3.59 -6.54 12.04
N VAL A 306 -2.81 -5.89 11.19
CA VAL A 306 -3.23 -4.77 10.35
C VAL A 306 -4.02 -5.30 9.15
N THR A 307 -5.33 -5.09 9.14
CA THR A 307 -6.24 -5.53 8.07
C THR A 307 -6.49 -4.46 7.00
N GLY A 308 -6.03 -3.24 7.23
CA GLY A 308 -6.05 -2.09 6.32
C GLY A 308 -5.25 -0.93 6.92
N THR A 309 -5.01 0.14 6.16
CA THR A 309 -4.20 1.28 6.64
C THR A 309 -4.70 1.83 7.97
N LEU A 310 -3.78 1.99 8.93
CA LEU A 310 -4.05 2.66 10.19
C LEU A 310 -3.45 4.07 10.15
N HIS A 311 -4.24 5.07 10.52
CA HIS A 311 -3.78 6.44 10.74
C HIS A 311 -3.99 6.83 12.20
N LEU A 312 -2.91 6.98 12.95
CA LEU A 312 -2.90 7.47 14.32
C LEU A 312 -2.63 8.98 14.32
N GLN A 313 -3.50 9.77 14.93
CA GLN A 313 -3.23 11.20 15.11
C GLN A 313 -2.29 11.47 16.30
N GLY A 314 -2.17 10.51 17.22
CA GLY A 314 -1.21 10.53 18.31
C GLY A 314 0.14 9.92 17.90
N PHE A 315 0.73 9.14 18.81
CA PHE A 315 2.01 8.46 18.63
C PHE A 315 1.85 6.93 18.57
N LEU A 316 2.91 6.24 18.15
CA LEU A 316 3.05 4.78 18.29
C LEU A 316 4.15 4.48 19.31
N SER A 317 3.82 3.73 20.36
CA SER A 317 4.77 3.28 21.37
C SER A 317 4.71 1.77 21.57
N MET A 318 5.81 1.08 21.33
CA MET A 318 5.98 -0.33 21.66
C MET A 318 7.09 -0.47 22.70
N ASP A 319 6.73 -0.78 23.94
CA ASP A 319 7.65 -0.93 25.06
C ASP A 319 7.31 -2.18 25.86
N SER A 320 7.43 -3.33 25.20
CA SER A 320 7.04 -4.61 25.77
C SER A 320 8.26 -5.45 26.11
N GLY A 321 8.56 -5.63 27.39
CA GLY A 321 9.61 -6.57 27.83
C GLY A 321 9.39 -8.03 27.34
N SER A 322 8.16 -8.35 26.95
CA SER A 322 7.72 -9.69 26.52
C SER A 322 7.55 -9.83 24.99
N GLY A 323 7.88 -8.77 24.21
CA GLY A 323 7.82 -8.73 22.75
C GLY A 323 6.42 -8.52 22.19
N ALA A 324 6.03 -7.26 21.95
CA ALA A 324 4.81 -6.92 21.21
C ALA A 324 5.03 -7.11 19.70
N THR A 325 3.98 -7.47 18.96
CA THR A 325 4.04 -7.69 17.51
C THR A 325 3.03 -6.84 16.77
N ILE A 326 3.46 -6.18 15.68
CA ILE A 326 2.56 -5.60 14.67
C ILE A 326 2.84 -6.33 13.35
N LYS A 327 1.80 -6.87 12.72
CA LYS A 327 1.94 -7.59 11.45
C LYS A 327 0.85 -7.28 10.45
N CYS A 328 1.16 -7.37 9.16
CA CYS A 328 0.13 -7.31 8.13
C CYS A 328 -0.78 -8.55 8.20
N SER A 329 -2.05 -8.38 7.87
CA SER A 329 -2.96 -9.52 7.71
C SER A 329 -2.48 -10.44 6.59
N PRO A 330 -2.59 -11.78 6.72
CA PRO A 330 -2.27 -12.73 5.64
C PRO A 330 -3.03 -12.46 4.34
N SER A 331 -4.19 -11.80 4.43
CA SER A 331 -5.01 -11.40 3.28
C SER A 331 -4.32 -10.41 2.33
N TYR A 332 -3.20 -9.79 2.72
CA TYR A 332 -2.41 -8.94 1.83
C TYR A 332 -1.65 -9.75 0.76
N GLY A 333 -1.40 -11.06 0.96
CA GLY A 333 -0.58 -11.83 0.04
C GLY A 333 0.80 -11.18 -0.13
N GLN A 334 1.26 -10.98 -1.36
CA GLN A 334 2.54 -10.32 -1.65
C GLN A 334 2.56 -8.81 -1.33
N ASN A 335 1.40 -8.18 -1.12
CA ASN A 335 1.36 -6.74 -0.82
C ASN A 335 1.78 -6.44 0.62
N SER A 336 2.20 -5.21 0.82
CA SER A 336 2.63 -4.64 2.10
C SER A 336 1.52 -3.79 2.71
N CYS A 337 1.57 -3.61 4.04
CA CYS A 337 0.64 -2.76 4.78
C CYS A 337 1.35 -1.53 5.36
N ALA A 338 0.58 -0.47 5.66
CA ALA A 338 1.09 0.78 6.21
C ALA A 338 0.40 1.16 7.52
N VAL A 339 1.19 1.66 8.48
CA VAL A 339 0.74 2.31 9.70
C VAL A 339 1.35 3.71 9.71
N ILE A 340 0.49 4.72 9.71
CA ILE A 340 0.86 6.13 9.69
C ILE A 340 0.55 6.75 11.04
N THR A 341 1.46 7.56 11.54
CA THR A 341 1.29 8.33 12.77
C THR A 341 1.64 9.80 12.55
N ASP A 342 0.83 10.71 13.09
CA ASP A 342 1.11 12.16 13.03
C ASP A 342 2.13 12.58 14.10
N GLY A 343 2.23 11.82 15.19
CA GLY A 343 3.23 11.96 16.24
C GLY A 343 4.46 11.06 16.06
N TRP A 344 5.21 10.89 17.14
CA TRP A 344 6.43 10.09 17.14
C TRP A 344 6.18 8.58 17.13
N VAL A 345 7.22 7.83 16.79
CA VAL A 345 7.31 6.37 16.89
C VAL A 345 8.44 6.03 17.85
N HIS A 346 8.15 5.24 18.87
CA HIS A 346 9.14 4.72 19.80
C HIS A 346 8.99 3.20 19.90
N VAL A 347 10.07 2.50 19.62
CA VAL A 347 10.10 1.04 19.59
C VAL A 347 11.25 0.55 20.44
N LYS A 348 10.95 -0.30 21.42
CA LYS A 348 11.95 -0.94 22.26
C LYS A 348 11.55 -2.35 22.68
N ASN A 349 12.52 -3.05 23.26
CA ASN A 349 12.37 -4.33 23.96
C ASN A 349 11.78 -5.43 23.06
N ASN A 350 12.57 -5.99 22.13
CA ASN A 350 12.17 -7.17 21.35
C ASN A 350 10.83 -7.01 20.59
N SER A 351 10.47 -5.78 20.23
CA SER A 351 9.30 -5.49 19.40
C SER A 351 9.51 -6.05 18.00
N MET A 352 8.48 -6.70 17.45
CA MET A 352 8.56 -7.40 16.16
C MET A 352 7.59 -6.81 15.15
N PHE A 353 8.10 -6.59 13.95
CA PHE A 353 7.32 -6.15 12.79
C PHE A 353 7.37 -7.19 11.67
N GLN A 354 6.22 -7.53 11.11
CA GLN A 354 6.11 -8.59 10.09
C GLN A 354 5.21 -8.18 8.93
N GLY A 355 5.56 -8.62 7.72
CA GLY A 355 4.65 -8.61 6.58
C GLY A 355 3.49 -9.59 6.75
N SER A 356 2.82 -9.93 5.64
CA SER A 356 1.67 -10.84 5.62
C SER A 356 2.02 -12.31 5.91
N GLY A 357 3.31 -12.65 5.90
CA GLY A 357 3.83 -14.02 5.87
C GLY A 357 4.12 -14.55 4.46
N THR A 358 3.84 -13.76 3.41
CA THR A 358 4.25 -14.04 2.04
C THR A 358 5.53 -13.27 1.71
N ALA A 359 6.51 -13.90 1.03
CA ALA A 359 7.72 -13.22 0.59
C ALA A 359 7.38 -12.01 -0.30
N GLY A 360 8.10 -10.90 -0.10
CA GLY A 360 7.85 -9.61 -0.75
C GLY A 360 6.82 -8.72 -0.03
N SER A 361 6.18 -9.20 1.03
CA SER A 361 5.29 -8.41 1.88
C SER A 361 6.04 -7.84 3.08
N TYR A 362 5.90 -6.53 3.29
CA TYR A 362 6.54 -5.78 4.37
C TYR A 362 5.50 -4.95 5.14
N ILE A 363 5.91 -4.36 6.24
CA ILE A 363 5.13 -3.36 6.97
C ILE A 363 5.88 -2.04 7.01
N LEU A 364 5.21 -0.96 6.59
CA LEU A 364 5.71 0.41 6.65
C LEU A 364 5.19 1.08 7.93
N ILE A 365 6.10 1.61 8.73
CA ILE A 365 5.80 2.47 9.87
C ILE A 365 6.26 3.88 9.52
N LEU A 366 5.29 4.78 9.36
CA LEU A 366 5.52 6.13 8.85
C LEU A 366 5.13 7.18 9.89
N SER A 367 6.06 8.09 10.20
CA SER A 367 5.76 9.28 10.99
C SER A 367 5.76 10.53 10.11
N THR A 368 4.69 11.32 10.20
CA THR A 368 4.64 12.67 9.59
C THR A 368 5.01 13.78 10.57
N LEU A 369 5.57 13.44 11.74
CA LEU A 369 6.03 14.43 12.71
C LEU A 369 7.20 15.24 12.12
N GLN A 370 7.14 16.56 12.28
CA GLN A 370 8.11 17.50 11.71
C GLN A 370 8.99 18.12 12.80
N ASN A 371 10.14 18.64 12.40
CA ASN A 371 11.04 19.46 13.23
C ASN A 371 11.72 18.74 14.42
N CYS A 372 11.63 17.41 14.49
CA CYS A 372 12.38 16.61 15.45
C CYS A 372 13.73 16.20 14.84
N ARG A 373 14.74 17.08 14.89
CA ARG A 373 16.01 16.93 14.15
C ARG A 373 17.23 16.81 15.08
N GLY A 374 17.10 16.11 16.21
CA GLY A 374 18.18 15.99 17.20
C GLY A 374 18.39 17.25 18.04
N GLY A 375 19.43 17.25 18.88
CA GLY A 375 19.75 18.40 19.75
C GLY A 375 18.90 18.48 21.02
N ASN A 376 18.51 19.70 21.41
CA ASN A 376 17.75 19.94 22.65
C ASN A 376 16.34 19.36 22.53
N GLN A 377 15.94 18.57 23.53
CA GLN A 377 14.62 17.93 23.61
C GLN A 377 13.48 18.93 23.38
N GLN A 378 12.64 18.66 22.38
CA GLN A 378 11.36 19.32 22.18
C GLN A 378 10.22 18.49 22.82
N PRO A 379 9.14 19.13 23.32
CA PRO A 379 8.02 18.43 23.94
C PRO A 379 7.29 17.42 23.05
N GLU A 380 7.23 17.69 21.75
CA GLU A 380 6.51 16.92 20.75
C GLU A 380 7.32 15.75 20.17
N CYS A 381 8.62 15.70 20.41
CA CYS A 381 9.53 14.69 19.90
C CYS A 381 9.69 13.53 20.87
N THR A 382 10.13 12.38 20.37
CA THR A 382 10.54 11.27 21.22
C THR A 382 11.89 11.57 21.89
N HIS A 383 12.46 10.59 22.59
CA HIS A 383 13.86 10.63 23.04
C HIS A 383 14.82 10.92 21.87
N HIS A 384 16.00 11.45 22.18
CA HIS A 384 16.99 11.91 21.18
C HIS A 384 16.45 13.01 20.24
N ASN A 385 15.33 13.64 20.61
CA ASN A 385 14.65 14.65 19.80
C ASN A 385 14.36 14.18 18.36
N ALA A 386 13.90 12.94 18.23
CA ALA A 386 13.60 12.28 16.96
C ALA A 386 12.09 12.15 16.70
N ALA A 387 11.71 11.89 15.45
CA ALA A 387 10.35 11.43 15.14
C ALA A 387 10.22 9.91 15.24
N ILE A 388 11.32 9.19 14.97
CA ILE A 388 11.38 7.74 15.07
C ILE A 388 12.60 7.39 15.93
N ASP A 389 12.39 6.65 17.00
CA ASP A 389 13.47 6.18 17.89
C ASP A 389 13.30 4.69 18.17
N ILE A 390 14.30 3.91 17.78
CA ILE A 390 14.25 2.46 17.76
C ILE A 390 15.45 1.93 18.54
N HIS A 391 15.18 1.08 19.53
CA HIS A 391 16.24 0.47 20.33
C HIS A 391 15.92 -0.91 20.90
N ASN A 392 16.89 -1.52 21.57
CA ASN A 392 16.74 -2.75 22.35
C ASN A 392 16.17 -3.93 21.54
N ASN A 393 16.89 -4.38 20.50
CA ASN A 393 16.56 -5.57 19.69
C ASN A 393 15.20 -5.52 18.97
N ALA A 394 14.75 -4.34 18.55
CA ALA A 394 13.63 -4.27 17.61
C ALA A 394 14.01 -4.90 16.27
N THR A 395 13.07 -5.62 15.64
CA THR A 395 13.31 -6.32 14.38
C THR A 395 12.22 -6.10 13.34
N GLY A 396 12.63 -6.01 12.07
CA GLY A 396 11.72 -5.88 10.92
C GLY A 396 11.28 -4.44 10.63
N ALA A 397 10.27 -4.32 9.77
CA ALA A 397 9.68 -3.08 9.24
C ALA A 397 10.58 -2.25 8.31
N VAL A 398 9.89 -1.42 7.52
CA VAL A 398 10.42 -0.24 6.84
C VAL A 398 10.00 0.98 7.65
N PHE A 399 10.96 1.80 8.08
CA PHE A 399 10.67 3.03 8.80
C PHE A 399 10.84 4.24 7.90
N TYR A 400 9.89 5.17 7.97
CA TYR A 400 9.90 6.36 7.14
C TYR A 400 9.54 7.62 7.92
N THR A 401 10.36 8.67 7.79
CA THR A 401 9.99 10.02 8.19
C THR A 401 10.53 11.05 7.19
N ARG A 402 9.68 11.95 6.70
CA ARG A 402 10.07 12.88 5.64
C ARG A 402 10.86 14.09 6.13
N ASP A 403 10.58 14.54 7.35
CA ASP A 403 10.94 15.89 7.82
C ASP A 403 11.76 15.91 9.11
N SER A 404 12.02 14.74 9.70
CA SER A 404 12.62 14.57 11.02
C SER A 404 13.70 13.49 11.07
N LEU A 405 14.39 13.40 12.21
CA LEU A 405 15.37 12.39 12.55
C LEU A 405 14.71 11.03 12.80
N ALA A 406 15.30 9.99 12.22
CA ALA A 406 15.18 8.62 12.71
C ALA A 406 16.47 8.23 13.43
N ASN A 407 16.35 7.79 14.68
CA ASN A 407 17.45 7.38 15.53
C ASN A 407 17.37 5.87 15.79
N ILE A 408 18.48 5.17 15.54
CA ILE A 408 18.60 3.73 15.77
C ILE A 408 19.73 3.49 16.76
N HIS A 409 19.47 2.79 17.86
CA HIS A 409 20.51 2.54 18.85
C HIS A 409 20.37 1.21 19.59
N ASN A 410 21.44 0.74 20.23
CA ASN A 410 21.46 -0.44 21.09
C ASN A 410 21.02 -1.76 20.41
N GLY A 411 21.73 -2.16 19.34
CA GLY A 411 21.65 -3.52 18.77
C GLY A 411 20.39 -3.81 17.96
N VAL A 412 19.84 -2.79 17.31
CA VAL A 412 18.66 -2.91 16.44
C VAL A 412 19.04 -3.49 15.08
N THR A 413 18.12 -4.26 14.49
CA THR A 413 18.21 -4.79 13.13
C THR A 413 16.90 -4.54 12.37
N VAL A 414 16.86 -3.49 11.57
CA VAL A 414 15.69 -3.09 10.76
C VAL A 414 15.90 -3.39 9.27
N THR A 415 14.80 -3.54 8.53
CA THR A 415 14.83 -3.88 7.10
C THR A 415 15.27 -2.71 6.23
N GLU A 416 14.75 -1.51 6.51
CA GLU A 416 15.14 -0.29 5.81
C GLU A 416 14.72 0.95 6.60
N ILE A 417 15.50 2.02 6.51
CA ILE A 417 15.11 3.35 6.99
C ILE A 417 15.26 4.39 5.89
N THR A 418 14.22 5.20 5.72
CA THR A 418 14.27 6.47 5.00
C THR A 418 13.92 7.62 5.94
N ALA A 419 14.79 8.62 6.03
CA ALA A 419 14.61 9.72 6.98
C ALA A 419 15.15 11.06 6.45
N TYR A 420 14.63 12.20 6.90
CA TYR A 420 15.26 13.50 6.63
C TYR A 420 16.71 13.54 7.13
N GLN A 421 16.90 13.00 8.34
CA GLN A 421 18.18 12.79 8.98
C GLN A 421 18.18 11.39 9.61
N LEU A 422 19.30 10.69 9.55
CA LEU A 422 19.45 9.35 10.12
C LEU A 422 20.63 9.33 11.08
N SER A 423 20.44 8.81 12.29
CA SER A 423 21.50 8.52 13.25
C SER A 423 21.50 7.04 13.59
N ILE A 424 22.67 6.41 13.49
CA ILE A 424 22.90 5.00 13.80
C ILE A 424 23.97 4.93 14.90
N ASP A 425 23.56 4.66 16.14
CA ASP A 425 24.45 4.64 17.30
C ASP A 425 25.25 3.33 17.38
N ASN A 426 26.22 3.28 18.30
CA ASN A 426 27.23 2.24 18.35
C ASN A 426 26.65 0.81 18.28
N ASN A 427 27.27 -0.03 17.44
CA ASN A 427 26.93 -1.44 17.26
C ASN A 427 25.50 -1.72 16.75
N SER A 428 24.84 -0.74 16.12
CA SER A 428 23.53 -0.94 15.47
C SER A 428 23.70 -1.29 13.99
N THR A 429 22.79 -2.08 13.42
CA THR A 429 22.90 -2.55 12.03
C THR A 429 21.59 -2.36 11.27
N ILE A 430 21.66 -1.78 10.06
CA ILE A 430 20.55 -1.79 9.10
C ILE A 430 20.78 -2.95 8.14
N GLN A 431 19.80 -3.85 8.00
CA GLN A 431 19.86 -5.02 7.12
C GLN A 431 18.85 -4.89 5.97
N TYR A 432 19.32 -4.37 4.85
CA TYR A 432 18.55 -4.19 3.62
C TYR A 432 18.12 -5.51 3.00
N GLU A 433 16.86 -5.58 2.59
CA GLU A 433 16.33 -6.69 1.80
C GLU A 433 16.08 -6.25 0.35
N GLN A 434 16.85 -6.80 -0.61
CA GLN A 434 16.78 -6.42 -2.03
C GLN A 434 15.37 -6.54 -2.67
N GLY A 435 14.47 -7.35 -2.08
CA GLY A 435 13.10 -7.48 -2.54
C GLY A 435 12.25 -6.21 -2.35
N LEU A 436 12.68 -5.30 -1.47
CA LEU A 436 11.89 -4.15 -1.04
C LEU A 436 11.67 -3.09 -2.13
N ALA A 437 12.57 -3.00 -3.12
CA ALA A 437 12.42 -2.10 -4.27
C ALA A 437 11.16 -2.38 -5.11
N ASN A 438 10.61 -3.60 -5.02
CA ASN A 438 9.40 -4.03 -5.74
C ASN A 438 8.17 -4.14 -4.82
N ALA A 439 8.27 -3.68 -3.57
CA ALA A 439 7.18 -3.80 -2.60
C ALA A 439 6.00 -2.91 -2.98
N GLN A 440 4.82 -3.52 -2.99
CA GLN A 440 3.56 -2.83 -3.29
C GLN A 440 2.80 -2.60 -1.98
N PHE A 441 2.70 -1.35 -1.55
CA PHE A 441 1.95 -0.98 -0.36
C PHE A 441 0.51 -0.71 -0.74
N SER A 442 -0.42 -1.45 -0.15
CA SER A 442 -1.85 -1.26 -0.37
C SER A 442 -2.50 -0.76 0.90
N SER A 443 -3.65 -0.10 0.75
CA SER A 443 -4.47 0.23 1.92
C SER A 443 -5.20 -0.97 2.52
N GLY A 444 -4.98 -2.15 1.94
CA GLY A 444 -5.49 -3.44 2.37
C GLY A 444 -6.86 -3.79 1.76
N PRO A 445 -7.32 -5.04 1.97
CA PRO A 445 -8.59 -5.58 1.46
C PRO A 445 -9.87 -4.78 1.75
N GLY A 446 -9.76 -3.81 2.66
CA GLY A 446 -10.85 -3.00 3.16
C GLY A 446 -10.85 -1.53 2.72
N ALA A 447 -9.92 -1.14 1.85
CA ALA A 447 -9.71 0.24 1.46
C ALA A 447 -10.46 0.65 0.19
N GLY A 448 -10.24 1.89 -0.27
CA GLY A 448 -10.87 2.47 -1.45
C GLY A 448 -10.67 1.60 -2.70
N PHE A 449 -11.69 0.81 -3.05
CA PHE A 449 -11.72 0.06 -4.29
C PHE A 449 -12.03 0.99 -5.47
N GLU A 450 -11.21 0.91 -6.50
CA GLU A 450 -11.46 1.53 -7.79
C GLU A 450 -12.15 0.54 -8.73
N VAL A 451 -13.05 1.05 -9.58
CA VAL A 451 -13.66 0.25 -10.64
C VAL A 451 -12.69 0.17 -11.80
N THR A 452 -12.16 -1.02 -12.07
CA THR A 452 -11.23 -1.23 -13.19
C THR A 452 -11.95 -1.77 -14.42
N SER A 453 -13.07 -2.48 -14.24
CA SER A 453 -13.91 -2.95 -15.34
C SER A 453 -15.37 -3.02 -14.97
N TRP A 454 -16.24 -2.69 -15.92
CA TRP A 454 -17.67 -2.98 -15.88
C TRP A 454 -18.12 -3.47 -17.26
N LYS A 455 -18.85 -4.58 -17.29
CA LYS A 455 -19.39 -5.13 -18.55
C LYS A 455 -20.66 -5.93 -18.33
N GLU A 456 -21.54 -5.90 -19.32
CA GLU A 456 -22.60 -6.88 -19.50
C GLU A 456 -22.02 -8.11 -20.19
N ILE A 457 -22.21 -9.29 -19.60
CA ILE A 457 -21.60 -10.55 -20.04
C ILE A 457 -22.60 -11.54 -20.63
N GLU A 458 -23.90 -11.37 -20.38
CA GLU A 458 -24.98 -12.19 -20.95
C GLU A 458 -26.33 -11.45 -21.01
#